data_AF-A0A960FZ95-F1
#
_entry.id   AF-A0A960FZ95-F1
#
_cell.length_a   1.000
_cell.length_b   1.000
_cell.length_c   1.000
_cell.angle_alpha   90.00
_cell.angle_beta   90.00
_cell.angle_gamma   90.00
#
_symmetry.space_group_name_H-M   'P 1'
#
loop_
_entity.id
_entity.type
_entity.pdbx_description
1 polymer ?
#
loop_
_entity_poly.entity_id
_entity_poly.type
_entity_poly.pdbx_seq_one_letter_code
_entity_poly.pdbx_strand_id
1 'polypeptide(L)'
;MSTDVARPAPAGYRFSALFKALAVMWRTTGPALLFIVINTIVQSFLTWLNTQSGFSFGFAVAFLVSAVSALLLYAVLTSCALGAVDRDGESVLGRVKAHVGAFTGWALLQWLLVLVVTLIHPALVLIVAALTPFLPIAAMDGQRNALAVNFRTLGGKFWRWLLTSVILLIAGVIFFLLAAVDVFFIKGTPAAVFFWLAIGLVAWWLLTAWTLVYRAARHEDEPSA
;
A
#
# COMPACT_ATOMS: atom_id res chain seq x y z
N MET A 1 9.77 -38.98 -8.07
CA MET A 1 9.84 -38.10 -9.25
C MET A 1 9.23 -36.78 -8.83
N SER A 2 10.04 -35.84 -8.32
CA SER A 2 9.55 -34.52 -7.90
C SER A 2 9.29 -33.73 -9.18
N THR A 3 8.04 -33.51 -9.52
CA THR A 3 7.69 -32.52 -10.56
C THR A 3 7.92 -31.15 -9.95
N ASP A 4 9.16 -30.68 -9.99
CA ASP A 4 9.47 -29.27 -9.83
C ASP A 4 8.82 -28.54 -11.00
N VAL A 5 7.55 -28.18 -10.82
CA VAL A 5 6.84 -27.27 -11.70
C VAL A 5 7.59 -25.95 -11.59
N ALA A 6 8.39 -25.64 -12.61
CA ALA A 6 9.16 -24.41 -12.69
C ALA A 6 8.22 -23.23 -12.40
N ARG A 7 8.45 -22.54 -11.28
CA ARG A 7 7.62 -21.39 -10.90
C ARG A 7 7.75 -20.32 -11.97
N PRO A 8 6.66 -19.65 -12.36
CA PRO A 8 6.74 -18.56 -13.33
C PRO A 8 7.70 -17.49 -12.82
N ALA A 9 8.56 -16.97 -13.70
CA ALA A 9 9.40 -15.84 -13.35
C ALA A 9 8.52 -14.63 -12.93
N PRO A 10 8.94 -13.85 -11.92
CA PRO A 10 8.21 -12.66 -11.50
C PRO A 10 8.02 -11.67 -12.63
N ALA A 11 6.96 -10.88 -12.54
CA ALA A 11 6.67 -9.89 -13.57
C ALA A 11 7.75 -8.79 -13.59
N GLY A 12 8.49 -8.68 -14.69
CA GLY A 12 9.41 -7.57 -14.95
C GLY A 12 8.76 -6.39 -15.69
N TYR A 13 9.44 -5.25 -15.72
CA TYR A 13 9.07 -4.07 -16.52
C TYR A 13 10.30 -3.46 -17.22
N ARG A 14 10.13 -3.04 -18.49
CA ARG A 14 11.19 -2.41 -19.29
C ARG A 14 11.17 -0.89 -19.24
N PHE A 15 9.98 -0.29 -19.28
CA PHE A 15 9.81 1.17 -19.42
C PHE A 15 9.21 1.83 -18.17
N SER A 16 8.05 1.36 -17.71
CA SER A 16 7.35 1.97 -16.56
C SER A 16 6.76 0.92 -15.62
N ALA A 17 7.11 1.01 -14.34
CA ALA A 17 6.53 0.18 -13.28
C ALA A 17 5.03 0.48 -13.11
N LEU A 18 4.62 1.73 -13.29
CA LEU A 18 3.23 2.18 -13.11
C LEU A 18 2.29 1.58 -14.15
N PHE A 19 2.65 1.62 -15.43
CA PHE A 19 1.85 1.00 -16.48
C PHE A 19 1.81 -0.53 -16.34
N LYS A 20 2.96 -1.14 -16.00
CA LYS A 20 3.00 -2.58 -15.78
C LYS A 20 2.16 -3.00 -14.58
N ALA A 21 2.18 -2.22 -13.50
CA ALA A 21 1.36 -2.44 -12.32
C ALA A 21 -0.13 -2.47 -12.67
N LEU A 22 -0.59 -1.51 -13.47
CA LEU A 22 -1.99 -1.47 -13.92
C LEU A 22 -2.37 -2.74 -14.69
N ALA A 23 -1.46 -3.30 -15.47
CA ALA A 23 -1.73 -4.52 -16.23
C ALA A 23 -1.72 -5.80 -15.37
N VAL A 24 -0.93 -5.84 -14.28
CA VAL A 24 -0.75 -7.07 -13.48
C VAL A 24 -1.55 -7.12 -12.19
N MET A 25 -1.91 -5.97 -11.60
CA MET A 25 -2.59 -5.93 -10.30
C MET A 25 -3.88 -6.77 -10.32
N TRP A 26 -4.62 -6.76 -11.43
CA TRP A 26 -5.90 -7.47 -11.59
C TRP A 26 -5.84 -9.00 -11.39
N ARG A 27 -4.66 -9.59 -11.26
CA ARG A 27 -4.54 -11.03 -10.91
C ARG A 27 -5.09 -11.33 -9.52
N THR A 28 -5.08 -10.36 -8.61
CA THR A 28 -5.58 -10.51 -7.24
C THR A 28 -6.87 -9.72 -7.03
N THR A 29 -7.67 -9.55 -8.08
CA THR A 29 -8.90 -8.73 -8.07
C THR A 29 -9.87 -9.12 -6.96
N GLY A 30 -10.16 -10.42 -6.80
CA GLY A 30 -11.09 -10.90 -5.78
C GLY A 30 -10.78 -10.40 -4.37
N PRO A 31 -9.62 -10.77 -3.77
CA PRO A 31 -9.28 -10.33 -2.42
C PRO A 31 -9.06 -8.81 -2.32
N ALA A 32 -8.47 -8.17 -3.33
CA ALA A 32 -8.23 -6.73 -3.30
C ALA A 32 -9.54 -5.92 -3.27
N LEU A 33 -10.45 -6.16 -4.22
CA LEU A 33 -11.71 -5.44 -4.29
C LEU A 33 -12.60 -5.69 -3.06
N LEU A 34 -12.63 -6.93 -2.55
CA LEU A 34 -13.39 -7.27 -1.35
C LEU A 34 -12.97 -6.39 -0.16
N PHE A 35 -11.66 -6.32 0.13
CA PHE A 35 -11.17 -5.53 1.27
C PHE A 35 -11.27 -4.02 1.04
N ILE A 36 -11.13 -3.55 -0.21
CA ILE A 36 -11.38 -2.14 -0.55
C ILE A 36 -12.84 -1.77 -0.24
N VAL A 37 -13.80 -2.62 -0.66
CA VAL A 37 -15.23 -2.40 -0.39
C VAL A 37 -15.53 -2.45 1.11
N ILE A 38 -15.01 -3.44 1.84
CA ILE A 38 -15.19 -3.53 3.30
C ILE A 38 -14.67 -2.27 3.98
N ASN A 39 -13.43 -1.86 3.69
CA ASN A 39 -12.88 -0.65 4.30
C ASN A 39 -13.69 0.59 3.92
N THR A 40 -14.12 0.71 2.66
CA THR A 40 -14.99 1.82 2.22
C THR A 40 -16.26 1.89 3.06
N ILE A 41 -16.94 0.77 3.25
CA ILE A 41 -18.17 0.70 4.05
C ILE A 41 -17.88 1.14 5.49
N VAL A 42 -16.83 0.61 6.11
CA VAL A 42 -16.44 0.97 7.48
C VAL A 42 -16.17 2.46 7.59
N GLN A 43 -15.32 3.03 6.73
CA GLN A 43 -14.94 4.45 6.82
C GLN A 43 -16.11 5.38 6.51
N SER A 44 -16.98 5.00 5.57
CA SER A 44 -18.19 5.76 5.25
C SER A 44 -19.20 5.71 6.39
N PHE A 45 -19.34 4.56 7.05
CA PHE A 45 -20.19 4.41 8.22
C PHE A 45 -19.67 5.25 9.40
N LEU A 46 -18.36 5.25 9.66
CA LEU A 46 -17.76 6.10 10.68
C LEU A 46 -17.95 7.60 10.38
N THR A 47 -17.90 7.99 9.10
CA THR A 47 -18.20 9.36 8.66
C THR A 47 -19.66 9.71 8.92
N TRP A 48 -20.58 8.77 8.68
CA TRP A 48 -22.00 8.95 8.93
C TRP A 48 -22.33 9.13 10.42
N LEU A 49 -21.67 8.37 11.29
CA LEU A 49 -21.80 8.52 12.75
C LEU A 49 -21.35 9.91 13.24
N ASN A 50 -20.53 10.62 12.46
CA ASN A 50 -20.05 11.97 12.72
C ASN A 50 -19.56 12.14 14.16
N THR A 51 -18.78 11.17 14.65
CA THR A 51 -18.14 11.25 15.96
C THR A 51 -17.19 12.43 15.96
N GLN A 52 -17.61 13.52 16.60
CA GLN A 52 -16.81 14.75 16.68
C GLN A 52 -15.40 14.42 17.17
N SER A 53 -14.41 14.96 16.46
CA SER A 53 -13.00 14.82 16.83
C SER A 53 -12.74 15.38 18.22
N GLY A 54 -12.15 14.59 19.12
CA GLY A 54 -11.84 15.01 20.48
C GLY A 54 -11.52 13.83 21.40
N PHE A 55 -11.27 14.09 22.69
CA PHE A 55 -10.95 13.04 23.68
C PHE A 55 -12.21 12.32 24.22
N SER A 56 -13.18 12.03 23.36
CA SER A 56 -14.38 11.29 23.75
C SER A 56 -14.20 9.79 23.57
N PHE A 57 -14.89 8.99 24.38
CA PHE A 57 -14.90 7.53 24.24
C PHE A 57 -15.40 7.10 22.84
N GLY A 58 -16.44 7.76 22.32
CA GLY A 58 -16.96 7.48 20.97
C GLY A 58 -15.93 7.73 19.87
N PHE A 59 -15.17 8.83 19.96
CA PHE A 59 -14.08 9.10 19.03
C PHE A 59 -12.97 8.05 19.13
N ALA A 60 -12.57 7.66 20.35
CA ALA A 60 -11.54 6.64 20.54
C ALA A 60 -11.92 5.29 19.91
N VAL A 61 -13.17 4.85 20.09
CA VAL A 61 -13.68 3.62 19.45
C VAL A 61 -13.69 3.76 17.93
N ALA A 62 -14.21 4.87 17.39
CA ALA A 62 -14.25 5.11 15.95
C ALA A 62 -12.84 5.13 15.33
N PHE A 63 -11.88 5.78 16.00
CA PHE A 63 -10.48 5.82 15.59
C PHE A 63 -9.87 4.41 15.56
N LEU A 64 -10.06 3.61 16.60
CA LEU A 64 -9.53 2.24 16.65
C LEU A 64 -10.12 1.35 15.57
N VAL A 65 -11.43 1.43 15.32
CA VAL A 65 -12.10 0.67 14.24
C VAL A 65 -11.54 1.09 12.87
N SER A 66 -11.38 2.40 12.64
CA SER A 66 -10.78 2.91 11.40
C SER A 66 -9.34 2.42 11.23
N ALA A 67 -8.51 2.52 12.27
CA ALA A 67 -7.12 2.10 12.26
C ALA A 67 -6.96 0.59 11.97
N VAL A 68 -7.77 -0.25 12.62
CA VAL A 68 -7.76 -1.71 12.38
C VAL A 68 -8.21 -2.02 10.95
N SER A 69 -9.28 -1.39 10.48
CA SER A 69 -9.77 -1.57 9.10
C SER A 69 -8.71 -1.17 8.07
N ALA A 70 -8.09 -0.01 8.25
CA ALA A 70 -7.03 0.48 7.38
C ALA A 70 -5.79 -0.42 7.41
N LEU A 71 -5.41 -0.96 8.57
CA LEU A 71 -4.26 -1.85 8.73
C LEU A 71 -4.51 -3.19 8.02
N LEU A 72 -5.71 -3.74 8.16
CA LEU A 72 -6.12 -4.97 7.48
C LEU A 72 -6.14 -4.78 5.97
N LEU A 73 -6.70 -3.67 5.48
CA LEU A 73 -6.66 -3.31 4.07
C LEU A 73 -5.22 -3.22 3.59
N TYR A 74 -4.35 -2.52 4.32
CA TYR A 74 -2.95 -2.33 3.93
C TYR A 74 -2.19 -3.66 3.85
N ALA A 75 -2.39 -4.56 4.81
CA ALA A 75 -1.79 -5.89 4.80
C ALA A 75 -2.26 -6.70 3.58
N VAL A 76 -3.57 -6.74 3.33
CA VAL A 76 -4.15 -7.49 2.21
C VAL A 76 -3.69 -6.92 0.88
N LEU A 77 -3.71 -5.60 0.69
CA LEU A 77 -3.27 -4.99 -0.58
C LEU A 77 -1.78 -5.21 -0.83
N THR A 78 -0.95 -5.20 0.22
CA THR A 78 0.49 -5.49 0.09
C THR A 78 0.70 -6.96 -0.31
N SER A 79 -0.02 -7.88 0.32
CA SER A 79 0.00 -9.31 -0.05
C SER A 79 -0.52 -9.56 -1.47
N CYS A 80 -1.60 -8.88 -1.87
CA CYS A 80 -2.12 -8.88 -3.23
C CYS A 80 -1.09 -8.37 -4.24
N ALA A 81 -0.42 -7.26 -3.96
CA ALA A 81 0.62 -6.70 -4.82
C ALA A 81 1.78 -7.68 -5.03
N LEU A 82 2.23 -8.34 -3.96
CA LEU A 82 3.24 -9.40 -4.03
C LEU A 82 2.75 -10.59 -4.86
N GLY A 83 1.59 -11.17 -4.54
CA GLY A 83 1.04 -12.30 -5.29
C GLY A 83 0.80 -12.00 -6.78
N ALA A 84 0.38 -10.78 -7.11
CA ALA A 84 0.19 -10.33 -8.49
C ALA A 84 1.52 -10.29 -9.29
N VAL A 85 2.62 -9.90 -8.64
CA VAL A 85 3.95 -9.78 -9.25
C VAL A 85 4.68 -11.12 -9.27
N ASP A 86 4.66 -11.86 -8.17
CA ASP A 86 5.46 -13.08 -7.96
C ASP A 86 4.89 -14.30 -8.68
N ARG A 87 3.57 -14.41 -8.79
CA ARG A 87 2.88 -15.56 -9.42
C ARG A 87 3.23 -16.92 -8.79
N ASP A 88 3.54 -16.93 -7.51
CA ASP A 88 3.91 -18.15 -6.76
C ASP A 88 2.71 -19.02 -6.36
N GLY A 89 1.48 -18.52 -6.55
CA GLY A 89 0.26 -19.23 -6.19
C GLY A 89 -0.03 -19.25 -4.69
N GLU A 90 0.72 -18.50 -3.89
CA GLU A 90 0.46 -18.39 -2.46
C GLU A 90 -0.88 -17.68 -2.21
N SER A 91 -1.66 -18.21 -1.27
CA SER A 91 -2.89 -17.54 -0.84
C SER A 91 -2.57 -16.18 -0.22
N VAL A 92 -3.25 -15.13 -0.68
CA VAL A 92 -3.13 -13.76 -0.14
C VAL A 92 -3.30 -13.75 1.38
N LEU A 93 -4.32 -14.45 1.89
CA LEU A 93 -4.57 -14.55 3.33
C LEU A 93 -3.56 -15.45 4.04
N GLY A 94 -3.01 -16.46 3.35
CA GLY A 94 -1.91 -17.27 3.86
C GLY A 94 -0.68 -16.42 4.17
N ARG A 95 -0.26 -15.59 3.20
CA ARG A 95 0.87 -14.67 3.36
C ARG A 95 0.63 -13.64 4.45
N VAL A 96 -0.57 -13.06 4.51
CA VAL A 96 -0.94 -12.12 5.59
C VAL A 96 -0.82 -12.81 6.93
N LYS A 97 -1.42 -14.00 7.11
CA LYS A 97 -1.34 -14.74 8.38
C LYS A 97 0.10 -15.07 8.79
N ALA A 98 0.94 -15.46 7.83
CA ALA A 98 2.33 -15.82 8.09
C ALA A 98 3.17 -14.61 8.58
N HIS A 99 2.87 -13.40 8.09
CA HIS A 99 3.71 -12.22 8.34
C HIS A 99 2.99 -11.08 9.08
N VAL A 100 1.77 -11.30 9.58
CA VAL A 100 0.92 -10.25 10.18
C VAL A 100 1.62 -9.53 11.34
N GLY A 101 2.34 -10.26 12.19
CA GLY A 101 3.03 -9.66 13.34
C GLY A 101 4.13 -8.70 12.93
N ALA A 102 5.04 -9.15 12.06
CA ALA A 102 6.12 -8.32 11.55
C ALA A 102 5.59 -7.14 10.72
N PHE A 103 4.61 -7.39 9.84
CA PHE A 103 3.97 -6.36 9.04
C PHE A 103 3.30 -5.29 9.92
N THR A 104 2.53 -5.71 10.92
CA THR A 104 1.84 -4.79 11.83
C THR A 104 2.83 -3.93 12.60
N GLY A 105 3.91 -4.50 13.12
CA GLY A 105 4.94 -3.74 13.83
C GLY A 105 5.56 -2.63 12.96
N TRP A 106 5.96 -2.97 11.72
CA TRP A 106 6.52 -2.00 10.79
C TRP A 106 5.51 -0.98 10.28
N ALA A 107 4.26 -1.39 10.01
CA ALA A 107 3.20 -0.50 9.58
C ALA A 107 2.83 0.51 10.68
N LEU A 108 2.71 0.07 11.94
CA LEU A 108 2.46 0.96 13.08
C LEU A 108 3.62 1.93 13.29
N LEU A 109 4.87 1.48 13.16
CA LEU A 109 6.04 2.36 13.23
C LEU A 109 6.02 3.41 12.10
N GLN A 110 5.68 3.00 10.88
CA GLN A 110 5.54 3.90 9.74
C GLN A 110 4.42 4.92 9.97
N TRP A 111 3.26 4.51 10.48
CA TRP A 111 2.15 5.40 10.80
C TRP A 111 2.49 6.37 11.92
N LEU A 112 3.18 5.92 12.96
CA LEU A 112 3.68 6.77 14.03
C LEU A 112 4.65 7.82 13.49
N LEU A 113 5.58 7.41 12.61
CA LEU A 113 6.49 8.35 11.93
C LEU A 113 5.72 9.38 11.10
N VAL A 114 4.74 8.93 10.31
CA VAL A 114 3.87 9.84 9.53
C VAL A 114 3.15 10.82 10.46
N LEU A 115 2.60 10.35 11.57
CA LEU A 115 1.92 11.21 12.56
C LEU A 115 2.87 12.25 13.13
N VAL A 116 4.04 11.85 13.64
CA VAL A 116 5.05 12.75 14.21
C VAL A 116 5.52 13.79 13.18
N VAL A 117 5.77 13.36 11.95
CA VAL A 117 6.20 14.26 10.86
C VAL A 117 5.08 15.22 10.46
N THR A 118 3.82 14.77 10.46
CA THR A 118 2.65 15.62 10.17
C THR A 118 2.53 16.74 11.21
N LEU A 119 2.83 16.46 12.49
CA LEU A 119 2.81 17.46 13.56
C LEU A 119 3.87 18.57 13.35
N ILE A 120 4.98 18.26 12.69
CA ILE A 120 6.02 19.23 12.35
C ILE A 120 5.59 20.02 11.11
N HIS A 121 5.32 19.31 10.01
CA HIS A 121 4.87 19.93 8.76
C HIS A 121 4.20 18.88 7.84
N PRO A 122 2.91 19.04 7.48
CA PRO A 122 2.17 18.05 6.69
C PRO A 122 2.83 17.68 5.35
N ALA A 123 3.46 18.63 4.66
CA ALA A 123 4.14 18.34 3.38
C ALA A 123 5.31 17.35 3.52
N LEU A 124 5.92 17.22 4.70
CA LEU A 124 7.02 16.27 4.93
C LEU A 124 6.55 14.81 4.90
N VAL A 125 5.25 14.54 5.02
CA VAL A 125 4.68 13.19 4.86
C VAL A 125 4.97 12.62 3.47
N LEU A 126 5.02 13.48 2.45
CA LEU A 126 5.37 13.08 1.09
C LEU A 126 6.81 12.56 1.00
N ILE A 127 7.72 13.14 1.79
CA ILE A 127 9.09 12.66 1.90
C ILE A 127 9.13 11.31 2.61
N VAL A 128 8.39 11.14 3.71
CA VAL A 128 8.30 9.85 4.41
C VAL A 128 7.76 8.77 3.47
N ALA A 129 6.69 9.05 2.73
CA ALA A 129 6.09 8.12 1.77
C ALA A 129 7.08 7.76 0.65
N ALA A 130 7.85 8.74 0.15
CA ALA A 130 8.88 8.51 -0.85
C ALA A 130 10.08 7.71 -0.29
N LEU A 131 10.43 7.89 0.98
CA LEU A 131 11.56 7.19 1.62
C LEU A 131 11.22 5.83 2.20
N THR A 132 9.93 5.49 2.37
CA THR A 132 9.50 4.21 2.96
C THR A 132 8.59 3.34 2.08
N PRO A 133 8.60 3.42 0.73
CA PRO A 133 7.62 2.74 -0.11
C PRO A 133 7.79 1.21 -0.08
N PHE A 134 8.99 0.71 0.21
CA PHE A 134 9.29 -0.72 0.22
C PHE A 134 9.17 -1.35 1.60
N LEU A 135 9.06 -0.55 2.67
CA LEU A 135 8.95 -1.03 4.04
C LEU A 135 7.79 -2.02 4.24
N PRO A 136 6.53 -1.72 3.85
CA PRO A 136 5.42 -2.68 3.97
C PRO A 136 5.65 -3.95 3.14
N ILE A 137 6.22 -3.78 1.94
CA ILE A 137 6.46 -4.88 1.00
C ILE A 137 7.50 -5.83 1.58
N ALA A 138 8.64 -5.31 2.05
CA ALA A 138 9.69 -6.10 2.68
C ALA A 138 9.21 -6.80 3.95
N ALA A 139 8.38 -6.14 4.76
CA ALA A 139 7.79 -6.75 5.95
C ALA A 139 6.82 -7.90 5.61
N MET A 140 5.99 -7.74 4.56
CA MET A 140 5.08 -8.77 4.09
C MET A 140 5.79 -9.90 3.30
N ASP A 141 6.97 -9.60 2.75
CA ASP A 141 7.88 -10.55 2.11
C ASP A 141 8.80 -11.28 3.12
N GLY A 142 8.48 -11.19 4.41
CA GLY A 142 9.16 -11.95 5.48
C GLY A 142 10.57 -11.49 5.82
N GLN A 143 10.99 -10.29 5.42
CA GLN A 143 12.33 -9.80 5.73
C GLN A 143 12.47 -9.42 7.22
N ARG A 144 13.50 -9.96 7.88
CA ARG A 144 13.79 -9.69 9.30
C ARG A 144 14.06 -8.20 9.58
N ASN A 145 14.77 -7.53 8.68
CA ASN A 145 15.06 -6.09 8.78
C ASN A 145 14.51 -5.36 7.55
N ALA A 146 13.20 -5.08 7.58
CA ALA A 146 12.50 -4.43 6.47
C ALA A 146 13.04 -3.02 6.15
N LEU A 147 13.52 -2.28 7.16
CA LEU A 147 14.07 -0.93 6.99
C LEU A 147 15.40 -0.93 6.24
N ALA A 148 16.31 -1.84 6.59
CA ALA A 148 17.56 -2.00 5.86
C ALA A 148 17.32 -2.39 4.40
N VAL A 149 16.37 -3.30 4.15
CA VAL A 149 15.97 -3.69 2.79
C VAL A 149 15.39 -2.50 2.03
N ASN A 150 14.51 -1.72 2.65
CA ASN A 150 13.92 -0.54 2.03
C ASN A 150 14.99 0.45 1.53
N PHE A 151 15.96 0.81 2.37
CA PHE A 151 17.02 1.73 1.96
C PHE A 151 18.01 1.12 0.97
N ARG A 152 18.27 -0.19 1.04
CA ARG A 152 19.08 -0.89 0.03
C ARG A 152 18.41 -0.86 -1.35
N THR A 153 17.12 -1.16 -1.41
CA THR A 153 16.33 -1.11 -2.66
C THR A 153 16.28 0.32 -3.22
N LEU A 154 16.13 1.33 -2.36
CA LEU A 154 16.20 2.74 -2.75
C LEU A 154 17.53 3.09 -3.42
N GLY A 155 18.65 2.69 -2.81
CA GLY A 155 19.98 2.92 -3.36
C GLY A 155 20.21 2.18 -4.69
N GLY A 156 19.85 0.89 -4.75
CA GLY A 156 20.08 0.04 -5.92
C GLY A 156 19.28 0.44 -7.17
N LYS A 157 18.11 1.08 -6.99
CA LYS A 157 17.24 1.54 -8.09
C LYS A 157 16.91 3.03 -8.01
N PHE A 158 17.84 3.86 -7.54
CA PHE A 158 17.61 5.28 -7.25
C PHE A 158 16.86 6.03 -8.37
N TRP A 159 17.31 5.93 -9.63
CA TRP A 159 16.67 6.66 -10.73
C TRP A 159 15.23 6.19 -11.02
N ARG A 160 14.98 4.88 -10.94
CA ARG A 160 13.64 4.32 -11.15
C ARG A 160 12.71 4.66 -9.98
N TRP A 161 13.24 4.65 -8.77
CA TRP A 161 12.54 5.15 -7.59
C TRP A 161 12.19 6.63 -7.74
N LEU A 162 13.16 7.48 -8.08
CA LEU A 162 12.97 8.92 -8.20
C LEU A 162 11.89 9.25 -9.23
N LEU A 163 11.98 8.66 -10.42
CA LEU A 163 10.99 8.86 -11.48
C LEU A 163 9.59 8.42 -11.03
N THR A 164 9.48 7.25 -10.38
CA THR A 164 8.21 6.76 -9.85
C THR A 164 7.67 7.74 -8.80
N SER A 165 8.49 8.14 -7.83
CA SER A 165 8.12 9.10 -6.77
C SER A 165 7.65 10.45 -7.32
N VAL A 166 8.30 10.99 -8.35
CA VAL A 166 7.88 12.25 -9.00
C VAL A 166 6.52 12.10 -9.67
N ILE A 167 6.28 11.00 -10.40
CA ILE A 167 4.98 10.75 -11.03
C ILE A 167 3.90 10.59 -9.95
N LEU A 168 4.21 9.92 -8.84
CA LEU A 168 3.29 9.77 -7.72
C LEU A 168 3.00 11.07 -6.99
N LEU A 169 3.99 11.96 -6.89
CA LEU A 169 3.79 13.30 -6.35
C LEU A 169 2.78 14.07 -7.19
N ILE A 170 2.95 14.07 -8.51
CA ILE A 170 2.03 14.74 -9.45
C ILE A 170 0.63 14.11 -9.37
N ALA A 171 0.54 12.78 -9.40
CA ALA A 171 -0.73 12.07 -9.26
C ALA A 171 -1.40 12.33 -7.91
N GLY A 172 -0.62 12.44 -6.83
CA GLY A 172 -1.10 12.78 -5.50
C GLY A 172 -1.68 14.20 -5.42
N VAL A 173 -1.04 15.17 -6.07
CA VAL A 173 -1.59 16.54 -6.19
C VAL A 173 -2.91 16.53 -6.97
N ILE A 174 -2.97 15.81 -8.09
CA ILE A 174 -4.22 15.67 -8.88
C ILE A 174 -5.31 15.02 -8.02
N PHE A 175 -5.00 13.95 -7.30
CA PHE A 175 -5.94 13.27 -6.42
C PHE A 175 -6.43 14.17 -5.29
N PHE A 176 -5.54 14.96 -4.68
CA PHE A 176 -5.90 15.95 -3.67
C PHE A 176 -6.90 16.99 -4.20
N LEU A 177 -6.66 17.51 -5.42
CA LEU A 177 -7.56 18.45 -6.08
C LEU A 177 -8.93 17.79 -6.38
N LEU A 178 -8.93 16.55 -6.85
CA LEU A 178 -10.15 15.78 -7.09
C LEU A 178 -10.93 15.51 -5.80
N ALA A 179 -10.25 15.21 -4.70
CA ALA A 179 -10.88 15.03 -3.39
C ALA A 179 -11.50 16.35 -2.88
N ALA A 180 -10.85 17.49 -3.13
CA ALA A 180 -11.43 18.80 -2.82
C ALA A 180 -12.71 19.08 -3.64
N VAL A 181 -12.70 18.71 -4.92
CA VAL A 181 -13.88 18.79 -5.80
C VAL A 181 -14.99 17.86 -5.31
N ASP A 182 -14.66 16.63 -4.94
CA ASP A 182 -15.60 15.64 -4.41
C ASP A 182 -16.34 16.19 -3.17
N VAL A 183 -15.60 16.70 -2.18
CA VAL A 183 -16.19 17.29 -0.96
C VAL A 183 -16.97 18.59 -1.23
N PHE A 184 -16.62 19.32 -2.29
CA PHE A 184 -17.34 20.54 -2.69
C PHE A 184 -18.73 20.22 -3.27
N PHE A 185 -18.81 19.22 -4.16
CA PHE A 185 -20.07 18.86 -4.85
C PHE A 185 -20.89 17.79 -4.12
N ILE A 186 -20.23 16.85 -3.45
CA ILE A 186 -20.83 15.73 -2.74
C ILE A 186 -20.51 15.91 -1.25
N LYS A 187 -21.54 15.89 -0.40
CA LYS A 187 -21.37 16.11 1.05
C LYS A 187 -21.67 14.86 1.85
N GLY A 188 -20.95 14.70 2.97
CA GLY A 188 -21.20 13.63 3.94
C GLY A 188 -20.83 12.24 3.42
N THR A 189 -21.63 11.24 3.79
CA THR A 189 -21.34 9.82 3.54
C THR A 189 -21.08 9.46 2.08
N PRO A 190 -21.82 9.98 1.08
CA PRO A 190 -21.55 9.64 -0.32
C PRO A 190 -20.16 10.07 -0.80
N ALA A 191 -19.66 11.24 -0.37
CA ALA A 191 -18.30 11.69 -0.70
C ALA A 191 -17.25 10.75 -0.09
N ALA A 192 -17.45 10.35 1.17
CA ALA A 192 -16.59 9.37 1.81
C ALA A 192 -16.54 8.05 1.04
N VAL A 193 -17.68 7.56 0.51
CA VAL A 193 -17.71 6.34 -0.30
C VAL A 193 -16.82 6.47 -1.54
N PHE A 194 -16.98 7.55 -2.31
CA PHE A 194 -16.17 7.76 -3.51
C PHE A 194 -14.68 7.92 -3.18
N PHE A 195 -14.37 8.73 -2.16
CA PHE A 195 -13.01 8.94 -1.70
C PHE A 195 -12.32 7.63 -1.28
N TRP A 196 -12.97 6.83 -0.44
CA TRP A 196 -12.37 5.59 0.09
C TRP A 196 -12.28 4.46 -0.95
N LEU A 197 -13.20 4.40 -1.91
CA LEU A 197 -13.07 3.50 -3.06
C LEU A 197 -11.88 3.88 -3.93
N ALA A 198 -11.80 5.17 -4.31
CA ALA A 198 -10.76 5.67 -5.18
C ALA A 198 -9.37 5.50 -4.53
N ILE A 199 -9.23 5.86 -3.25
CA ILE A 199 -7.95 5.71 -2.55
C ILE A 199 -7.54 4.25 -2.40
N GLY A 200 -8.48 3.33 -2.19
CA GLY A 200 -8.21 1.89 -2.13
C GLY A 200 -7.68 1.33 -3.45
N LEU A 201 -8.29 1.72 -4.57
CA LEU A 201 -7.83 1.34 -5.92
C LEU A 201 -6.45 1.91 -6.23
N VAL A 202 -6.24 3.20 -5.93
CA VAL A 202 -4.93 3.85 -6.11
C VAL A 202 -3.89 3.16 -5.23
N ALA A 203 -4.14 2.95 -3.95
CA ALA A 203 -3.21 2.29 -3.04
C ALA A 203 -2.79 0.89 -3.54
N TRP A 204 -3.75 0.10 -4.03
CA TRP A 204 -3.47 -1.22 -4.60
C TRP A 204 -2.57 -1.14 -5.85
N TRP A 205 -2.86 -0.20 -6.75
CA TRP A 205 -2.04 0.06 -7.93
C TRP A 205 -0.62 0.49 -7.56
N LEU A 206 -0.48 1.42 -6.61
CA LEU A 206 0.80 1.94 -6.14
C LEU A 206 1.65 0.88 -5.45
N LEU A 207 1.05 0.08 -4.57
CA LEU A 207 1.73 -1.05 -3.95
C LEU A 207 2.22 -2.04 -5.01
N THR A 208 1.41 -2.33 -6.02
CA THR A 208 1.83 -3.20 -7.13
C THR A 208 3.01 -2.60 -7.91
N ALA A 209 3.01 -1.29 -8.17
CA ALA A 209 4.11 -0.60 -8.84
C ALA A 209 5.40 -0.65 -8.00
N TRP A 210 5.30 -0.39 -6.71
CA TRP A 210 6.45 -0.49 -5.81
C TRP A 210 6.97 -1.92 -5.67
N THR A 211 6.09 -2.91 -5.66
CA THR A 211 6.48 -4.32 -5.65
C THR A 211 7.26 -4.70 -6.92
N LEU A 212 6.87 -4.19 -8.09
CA LEU A 212 7.64 -4.39 -9.32
C LEU A 212 9.05 -3.82 -9.21
N VAL A 213 9.19 -2.60 -8.67
CA VAL A 213 10.51 -1.98 -8.44
C VAL A 213 11.33 -2.78 -7.43
N TYR A 214 10.69 -3.22 -6.35
CA TYR A 214 11.29 -4.04 -5.30
C TYR A 214 11.83 -5.37 -5.85
N ARG A 215 11.03 -6.13 -6.58
CA ARG A 215 11.47 -7.41 -7.18
C ARG A 215 12.56 -7.20 -8.24
N ALA A 216 12.46 -6.14 -9.04
CA ALA A 216 13.51 -5.80 -10.01
C ALA A 216 14.85 -5.46 -9.36
N ALA A 217 14.87 -4.91 -8.15
CA ALA A 217 16.11 -4.71 -7.41
C ALA A 217 16.69 -6.03 -6.88
N ARG A 218 15.84 -6.95 -6.43
CA ARG A 218 16.28 -8.21 -5.81
C ARG A 218 16.79 -9.27 -6.80
N HIS A 219 16.21 -9.34 -8.00
CA HIS A 219 16.68 -10.30 -9.02
C HIS A 219 18.09 -10.00 -9.54
N GLU A 220 18.60 -8.78 -9.39
CA GLU A 220 19.96 -8.43 -9.77
C GLU A 220 20.98 -8.74 -8.65
N ASP A 221 20.53 -8.82 -7.39
CA ASP A 221 21.35 -9.17 -6.24
C ASP A 221 21.57 -10.70 -6.11
N GLU A 222 20.74 -11.52 -6.77
CA GLU A 222 20.96 -12.97 -6.88
C GLU A 222 21.94 -13.23 -8.03
N PRO A 223 23.20 -13.64 -7.75
CA PRO A 223 24.12 -14.02 -8.82
C PRO A 223 23.49 -15.15 -9.62
N SER A 224 23.51 -15.01 -10.95
CA SER A 224 23.15 -16.08 -11.88
C SER A 224 23.96 -17.33 -11.50
N ALA A 225 23.28 -18.30 -10.87
CA ALA A 225 23.80 -19.64 -10.63
C ALA A 225 23.95 -20.40 -11.96
#